data_AF-A0A1H3A699-F1
#
_entry.id   AF-A0A1H3A699-F1
#
_cell.length_a   1.000
_cell.length_b   1.000
_cell.length_c   1.000
_cell.angle_alpha   90.00
_cell.angle_beta   90.00
_cell.angle_gamma   90.00
#
_symmetry.space_group_name_H-M   'P 1'
#
loop_
_entity.id
_entity.type
_entity.pdbx_description
1 polymer ?
#
loop_
_entity_poly.entity_id
_entity_poly.type
_entity_poly.pdbx_seq_one_letter_code
_entity_poly.pdbx_strand_id
1 'polypeptide(L)' 'MFEKKHQNSGTLGKDTINNWIIPFLSVEKRGFKSNFDLASIFLLILKRLKTGVQWRELPIESYFEKGEISWQNVYYYFNK' A
#
# COMPACT_ATOMS: atom_id res chain seq x y z
N MET A 1 -5.40 25.92 -3.48
CA MET A 1 -5.75 24.52 -3.16
C MET A 1 -4.43 23.77 -3.09
N PHE A 2 -3.88 23.61 -1.89
CA PHE A 2 -2.53 23.06 -1.73
C PHE A 2 -2.63 21.53 -1.83
N GLU A 3 -2.16 20.98 -2.94
CA GLU A 3 -1.85 19.55 -3.04
C GLU A 3 -0.88 19.21 -1.91
N LYS A 4 -1.35 18.47 -0.91
CA LYS A 4 -0.47 17.90 0.11
C LYS A 4 0.33 16.78 -0.55
N LYS A 5 1.43 17.14 -1.22
CA LYS A 5 2.52 16.22 -1.50
C LYS A 5 3.18 15.87 -0.17
N HIS A 6 2.65 14.84 0.49
CA HIS A 6 3.34 14.22 1.61
C HIS A 6 4.59 13.52 1.06
N GLN A 7 5.69 14.26 1.02
CA GLN A 7 7.02 13.69 0.85
C GLN A 7 7.33 12.84 2.08
N ASN A 8 7.13 11.53 1.94
CA ASN A 8 7.69 10.55 2.87
C ASN A 8 9.18 10.42 2.54
N SER A 9 10.02 11.19 3.23
CA SER A 9 11.47 11.36 2.99
C SER A 9 12.34 10.11 3.28
N GLY A 10 11.76 8.91 3.28
CA GLY A 10 12.49 7.65 3.51
C GLY A 10 11.80 6.39 3.01
N THR A 11 10.81 6.51 2.12
CA THR A 11 10.10 5.37 1.51
C THR A 11 10.31 5.37 0.00
N LEU A 12 10.50 4.19 -0.58
CA LEU A 12 10.60 3.98 -2.03
C LEU A 12 9.44 4.68 -2.76
N GLY A 13 9.76 5.39 -3.85
CA GLY A 13 8.75 6.01 -4.70
C GLY A 13 7.82 4.97 -5.31
N LYS A 14 6.55 5.32 -5.52
CA LYS A 14 5.54 4.41 -6.10
C LYS A 14 6.01 3.85 -7.44
N ASP A 15 6.66 4.67 -8.27
CA ASP A 15 7.21 4.25 -9.57
C ASP A 15 8.32 3.20 -9.43
N THR A 16 9.19 3.37 -8.42
CA THR A 16 10.22 2.39 -8.12
C THR A 16 9.61 1.06 -7.69
N ILE A 17 8.58 1.10 -6.85
CA ILE A 17 7.87 -0.10 -6.39
C ILE A 17 7.19 -0.79 -7.57
N ASN A 18 6.48 -0.04 -8.42
CA ASN A 18 5.77 -0.57 -9.58
C ASN A 18 6.70 -1.18 -10.63
N ASN A 19 7.89 -0.63 -10.83
CA ASN A 19 8.82 -1.12 -11.85
C ASN A 19 9.77 -2.21 -11.34
N TRP A 20 10.12 -2.20 -10.05
CA TRP A 20 11.19 -3.07 -9.51
C TRP A 20 10.73 -4.05 -8.45
N ILE A 21 9.52 -3.92 -7.91
CA ILE A 21 9.02 -4.80 -6.84
C ILE A 21 7.77 -5.53 -7.29
N ILE A 22 6.74 -4.81 -7.74
CA ILE A 22 5.47 -5.38 -8.21
C ILE A 22 5.66 -6.48 -9.26
N PRO A 23 6.57 -6.37 -10.26
CA PRO A 23 6.75 -7.41 -11.28
C PRO A 23 7.33 -8.72 -10.72
N PHE A 24 8.02 -8.64 -9.57
CA PHE A 24 8.63 -9.79 -8.89
C PHE A 24 7.74 -10.37 -7.79
N LEU A 25 6.74 -9.61 -7.33
CA LEU A 25 5.67 -10.15 -6.50
C LEU A 25 4.81 -11.04 -7.39
N SER A 26 4.42 -12.22 -6.90
CA SER A 26 3.45 -13.09 -7.57
C SER A 26 2.06 -12.44 -7.52
N VAL A 27 1.83 -11.42 -8.34
CA VAL A 27 0.51 -10.81 -8.50
C VAL A 27 -0.35 -11.80 -9.29
N GLU A 28 -1.46 -12.24 -8.71
CA GLU A 28 -2.33 -13.23 -9.33
C GLU A 28 -2.80 -12.77 -10.73
N LYS A 29 -2.67 -13.65 -11.73
CA LYS A 29 -3.25 -13.46 -13.07
C LYS A 29 -4.77 -13.67 -13.09
N ARG A 30 -5.39 -14.10 -11.98
CA ARG A 30 -6.79 -14.57 -11.93
C ARG A 30 -7.47 -14.13 -10.63
N GLY A 31 -8.53 -13.34 -10.75
CA GLY A 31 -9.29 -12.78 -9.64
C GLY A 31 -9.91 -11.43 -10.00
N PHE A 32 -10.72 -10.86 -9.10
CA PHE A 32 -11.26 -9.52 -9.30
C PHE A 32 -10.11 -8.51 -9.35
N LYS A 33 -9.95 -7.79 -10.46
CA LYS A 33 -9.02 -6.66 -10.54
C LYS A 33 -9.59 -5.53 -9.70
N SER A 34 -9.25 -5.54 -8.42
CA SER A 34 -9.43 -4.37 -7.58
C SER A 34 -8.61 -3.23 -8.17
N ASN A 35 -9.23 -2.08 -8.42
CA ASN A 35 -8.56 -0.87 -8.93
C ASN A 35 -7.66 -0.18 -7.88
N PHE A 36 -7.24 -0.90 -6.84
CA PHE A 36 -6.40 -0.33 -5.78
C PHE A 36 -4.96 -0.17 -6.24
N ASP A 37 -4.33 0.91 -5.79
CA ASP A 37 -2.91 1.15 -5.99
C ASP A 37 -2.06 0.15 -5.18
N LEU A 38 -1.58 -0.90 -5.87
CA LEU A 38 -0.75 -1.95 -5.26
C LEU A 38 0.52 -1.41 -4.62
N ALA A 39 1.12 -0.35 -5.18
CA ALA A 39 2.29 0.29 -4.58
C ALA A 39 1.94 0.88 -3.19
N SER A 40 0.77 1.50 -3.05
CA SER A 40 0.32 2.05 -1.76
C SER A 40 0.02 0.97 -0.72
N ILE A 41 -0.59 -0.15 -1.15
CA ILE A 41 -0.78 -1.32 -0.26
C ILE A 41 0.59 -1.86 0.19
N PHE A 42 1.54 -2.00 -0.74
CA PHE A 42 2.88 -2.48 -0.43
C PHE A 42 3.63 -1.55 0.52
N LEU A 43 3.50 -0.23 0.35
CA LEU A 43 4.06 0.77 1.28
C LEU A 43 3.49 0.63 2.70
N LEU A 44 2.19 0.39 2.84
CA LEU A 44 1.56 0.14 4.14
C LEU A 44 2.09 -1.15 4.79
N ILE A 45 2.28 -2.21 4.00
CA ILE A 45 2.89 -3.46 4.48
C ILE A 45 4.34 -3.22 4.94
N LEU A 46 5.15 -2.49 4.15
CA LEU A 46 6.51 -2.14 4.56
C LEU A 46 6.54 -1.30 5.84
N LYS A 47 5.63 -0.33 5.97
CA LYS A 47 5.51 0.49 7.17
C LYS A 47 5.22 -0.37 8.40
N ARG A 48 4.32 -1.36 8.25
CA ARG A 48 4.03 -2.36 9.29
C ARG A 48 5.29 -3.15 9.65
N LEU A 49 5.98 -3.72 8.67
CA LEU A 49 7.17 -4.56 8.91
C LEU A 49 8.31 -3.76 9.56
N LYS A 50 8.48 -2.49 9.17
CA LYS A 50 9.49 -1.60 9.74
C LYS A 50 9.19 -1.17 11.18
N THR A 51 7.92 -0.91 11.50
CA THR A 51 7.52 -0.30 12.78
C THR A 51 6.96 -1.32 13.78
N GLY A 52 6.48 -2.48 13.31
CA GLY A 52 5.79 -3.47 14.13
C GLY A 52 4.37 -3.08 14.56
N VAL A 53 3.79 -2.04 13.98
CA VAL A 53 2.48 -1.49 14.35
C VAL A 53 1.34 -2.48 14.04
N GLN A 54 0.24 -2.40 14.80
CA GLN A 54 -0.94 -3.23 14.56
C GLN A 54 -1.64 -2.85 13.24
N TRP A 55 -2.29 -3.83 12.60
CA TRP A 55 -3.02 -3.61 11.34
C TRP A 55 -4.08 -2.50 11.42
N ARG A 56 -4.76 -2.41 12.57
CA ARG A 56 -5.81 -1.41 12.83
C ARG A 56 -5.28 0.01 13.00
N GLU A 57 -4.00 0.15 13.32
CA GLU A 57 -3.32 1.42 13.54
C GLU A 57 -2.56 1.89 12.28
N LEU A 58 -2.73 1.20 11.15
CA LEU A 58 -2.12 1.63 9.90
C LEU A 58 -2.73 2.96 9.43
N PRO A 59 -1.89 3.92 8.98
CA PRO A 59 -2.34 5.23 8.52
C PRO A 59 -2.91 5.16 7.10
N ILE A 60 -4.00 4.41 6.90
CA ILE A 60 -4.58 4.14 5.57
C ILE A 60 -5.06 5.42 4.89
N GLU A 61 -5.66 6.33 5.66
CA GLU A 61 -6.15 7.63 5.19
C GLU A 61 -5.01 8.55 4.70
N SER A 62 -3.75 8.21 4.97
CA SER A 62 -2.59 8.93 4.42
C SER A 62 -2.20 8.48 3.02
N TYR A 63 -2.70 7.32 2.57
CA TYR A 63 -2.37 6.71 1.28
C TYR A 63 -3.56 6.58 0.34
N PHE A 64 -4.78 6.53 0.88
CA PHE A 64 -6.03 6.33 0.17
C PHE A 64 -7.10 7.32 0.64
N GLU A 65 -8.07 7.61 -0.23
CA GLU A 65 -9.22 8.42 0.16
C GLU A 65 -10.14 7.65 1.11
N LYS A 66 -10.85 8.41 1.96
CA LYS A 66 -11.70 7.82 3.00
C LYS A 66 -12.83 7.00 2.36
N GLY A 67 -12.84 5.70 2.64
CA GLY A 67 -13.85 4.77 2.14
C GLY A 67 -13.39 3.93 0.94
N GLU A 68 -12.22 4.21 0.35
CA GLU A 68 -11.67 3.38 -0.75
C GLU A 68 -11.22 2.01 -0.25
N ILE A 69 -10.53 1.96 0.89
CA ILE A 69 -9.92 0.73 1.39
C ILE A 69 -9.89 0.72 2.93
N SER A 70 -9.90 -0.47 3.52
CA SER A 70 -9.78 -0.68 4.95
C SER A 70 -8.56 -1.54 5.31
N TRP A 71 -8.20 -1.58 6.59
CA TRP A 71 -7.05 -2.37 7.07
C TRP A 71 -7.24 -3.86 6.81
N GLN A 72 -8.49 -4.35 6.74
CA GLN A 72 -8.79 -5.72 6.38
C GLN A 72 -8.30 -6.05 4.96
N ASN A 73 -8.42 -5.12 4.02
CA ASN A 73 -7.97 -5.33 2.66
C ASN A 73 -6.43 -5.43 2.64
N VAL A 74 -5.72 -4.54 3.33
CA VAL A 74 -4.25 -4.59 3.45
C VAL A 74 -3.80 -5.91 4.11
N TYR A 75 -4.48 -6.33 5.17
CA TYR A 75 -4.24 -7.61 5.83
C TYR A 75 -4.47 -8.80 4.88
N TYR A 76 -5.55 -8.75 4.09
CA TYR A 76 -5.85 -9.77 3.09
C TYR A 76 -4.72 -9.86 2.06
N TYR A 77 -4.21 -8.74 1.54
CA TYR A 77 -3.06 -8.75 0.62
C TYR A 77 -1.77 -9.29 1.23
N PHE A 78 -1.57 -9.13 2.54
CA PHE A 78 -0.36 -9.64 3.21
C PHE A 78 -0.39 -11.15 3.46
N ASN A 79 -1.57 -11.71 3.79
CA ASN A 79 -1.71 -13.13 4.13
C ASN A 79 -2.10 -14.00 2.94
N LYS A 80 -2.24 -13.40 1.77
CA LYS A 80 -2.56 -14.07 0.53
C LYS A 80 -1.29 -14.46 -0.20
#